data_AF-A0A356EQ43-F1
#
_entry.id   AF-A0A356EQ43-F1
#
_cell.length_a   1.000
_cell.length_b   1.000
_cell.length_c   1.000
_cell.angle_alpha   90.00
_cell.angle_beta   90.00
_cell.angle_gamma   90.00
#
_symmetry.space_group_name_H-M   'P 1'
#
loop_
_entity.id
_entity.type
_entity.pdbx_description
1 polymer ?
#
loop_
_entity_poly.entity_id
_entity_poly.type
_entity_poly.pdbx_seq_one_letter_code
_entity_poly.pdbx_strand_id
1 'polypeptide(L)'
;MLGISSSASSDEITRVYRSLAMKYHPDRNPGNDEASVKFKEAAEAFDVLSHPEKRARYDRYGHAGVNGQGGATRFHDPNDIFAAFGDIFGDLFGDRGSRQRVHRGADIRCEVKITLNEAARGVDKAVRFRRHRSCHACNGSGARGGTRPEKCGYCGGSGRVVQSTGFFSMQTTCPGCKGSGKVIKDPCPECRGSGFVPAMVEREFHVPAGVDEHTRLRLPGEGEPSPDGGPPGDCYVFIAVTEHPL
;
A
#
# COMPACT_ATOMS: atom_id res chain seq x y z
N MET A 1 -17.52 -26.50 19.77
CA MET A 1 -16.97 -27.06 18.50
C MET A 1 -17.58 -26.32 17.31
N LEU A 2 -16.78 -26.00 16.27
CA LEU A 2 -17.15 -25.10 15.15
C LEU A 2 -18.27 -25.61 14.21
N GLY A 3 -18.88 -26.78 14.47
CA GLY A 3 -19.99 -27.32 13.66
C GLY A 3 -19.61 -27.74 12.24
N ILE A 4 -18.35 -28.10 12.02
CA ILE A 4 -17.78 -28.46 10.70
C ILE A 4 -17.48 -29.96 10.60
N SER A 5 -17.41 -30.47 9.37
CA SER A 5 -17.00 -31.85 9.09
C SER A 5 -15.56 -32.11 9.55
N SER A 6 -15.26 -33.35 9.98
CA SER A 6 -13.89 -33.80 10.29
C SER A 6 -12.95 -33.74 9.08
N SER A 7 -13.49 -33.74 7.86
CA SER A 7 -12.77 -33.57 6.60
C SER A 7 -12.64 -32.12 6.12
N ALA A 8 -13.11 -31.14 6.90
CA ALA A 8 -13.10 -29.73 6.48
C ALA A 8 -11.69 -29.24 6.13
N SER A 9 -11.59 -28.48 5.04
CA SER A 9 -10.33 -27.87 4.61
C SER A 9 -9.91 -26.72 5.54
N SER A 10 -8.64 -26.33 5.53
CA SER A 10 -8.13 -25.17 6.28
C SER A 10 -8.90 -23.88 5.94
N ASP A 11 -9.27 -23.72 4.67
CA ASP A 11 -10.00 -22.55 4.18
C ASP A 11 -11.43 -22.52 4.71
N GLU A 12 -12.07 -23.68 4.80
CA GLU A 12 -13.41 -23.84 5.36
C GLU A 12 -13.44 -23.58 6.86
N ILE A 13 -12.48 -24.14 7.61
CA ILE A 13 -12.27 -23.87 9.05
C ILE A 13 -12.14 -22.36 9.29
N THR A 14 -11.31 -21.70 8.47
CA THR A 14 -11.08 -20.26 8.58
C THR A 14 -12.34 -19.45 8.26
N ARG A 15 -13.11 -19.86 7.24
CA ARG A 15 -14.37 -19.19 6.86
C ARG A 15 -15.42 -19.29 7.96
N VAL A 16 -15.59 -20.47 8.56
CA VAL A 16 -16.57 -20.71 9.62
C VAL A 16 -16.18 -19.97 10.90
N TYR A 17 -14.90 -20.00 11.27
CA TYR A 17 -14.40 -19.22 12.40
C TYR A 17 -14.69 -17.72 12.24
N ARG A 18 -14.44 -17.14 11.06
CA ARG A 18 -14.76 -15.72 10.80
C ARG A 18 -16.24 -15.40 10.98
N SER A 19 -17.12 -16.27 10.49
CA SER A 19 -18.57 -16.08 10.63
C SER A 19 -18.98 -16.06 12.10
N LEU A 20 -18.43 -16.97 12.91
CA LEU A 20 -18.70 -17.03 14.35
C LEU A 20 -18.04 -15.87 15.11
N ALA A 21 -16.81 -15.50 14.75
CA ALA A 21 -16.09 -14.38 15.36
C ALA A 21 -16.80 -13.04 15.12
N MET A 22 -17.36 -12.80 13.94
CA MET A 22 -18.20 -11.63 13.68
C MET A 22 -19.52 -11.66 14.44
N LYS A 23 -20.15 -12.84 14.52
CA LYS A 23 -21.44 -13.01 15.18
C LYS A 23 -21.34 -12.75 16.68
N TYR A 24 -20.25 -13.20 17.30
CA TYR A 24 -20.02 -13.13 18.73
C TYR A 24 -18.98 -12.06 19.14
N HIS A 25 -18.67 -11.11 18.24
CA HIS A 25 -17.71 -10.05 18.52
C HIS A 25 -18.16 -9.20 19.73
N PRO A 26 -17.26 -8.85 20.67
CA PRO A 26 -17.58 -8.02 21.83
C PRO A 26 -18.20 -6.66 21.46
N ASP A 27 -17.67 -5.97 20.44
CA ASP A 27 -18.24 -4.69 19.98
C ASP A 27 -19.69 -4.79 19.48
N ARG A 28 -20.08 -5.95 18.94
CA ARG A 28 -21.45 -6.19 18.46
C ARG A 28 -22.36 -6.76 19.54
N ASN A 29 -21.78 -7.26 20.62
CA ASN A 29 -22.47 -7.90 21.73
C ASN A 29 -21.96 -7.37 23.08
N PRO A 30 -22.02 -6.05 23.33
CA PRO A 30 -21.49 -5.47 24.56
C PRO A 30 -22.27 -5.99 25.77
N GLY A 31 -21.57 -6.46 26.80
CA GLY A 31 -22.16 -6.95 28.05
C GLY A 31 -22.91 -8.29 27.93
N ASN A 32 -22.74 -9.04 26.83
CA ASN A 32 -23.33 -10.36 26.66
C ASN A 32 -22.32 -11.47 26.99
N ASP A 33 -22.44 -12.03 28.19
CA ASP A 33 -21.54 -13.09 28.67
C ASP A 33 -21.63 -14.38 27.83
N GLU A 34 -22.80 -14.72 27.29
CA GLU A 34 -22.96 -15.89 26.43
C GLU A 34 -22.23 -15.73 25.08
N ALA A 35 -22.24 -14.51 24.53
CA ALA A 35 -21.48 -14.21 23.31
C ALA A 35 -19.98 -14.31 23.58
N SER A 36 -19.51 -13.84 24.74
CA SER A 36 -18.12 -13.95 25.18
C SER A 36 -17.67 -15.42 25.30
N VAL A 37 -18.49 -16.28 25.91
CA VAL A 37 -18.21 -17.72 26.01
C VAL A 37 -18.12 -18.37 24.63
N LYS A 38 -19.09 -18.10 23.74
CA LYS A 38 -19.10 -18.65 22.38
C LYS A 38 -17.94 -18.14 21.52
N PHE A 39 -17.50 -16.90 21.74
CA PHE A 39 -16.33 -16.33 21.08
C PHE A 39 -15.04 -17.04 21.52
N LYS A 40 -14.87 -17.27 22.83
CA LYS A 40 -13.73 -18.02 23.39
C LYS A 40 -13.68 -19.44 22.85
N GLU A 41 -14.79 -20.17 22.87
CA GLU A 41 -14.88 -21.53 22.34
C GLU A 41 -14.55 -21.61 20.85
N ALA A 42 -14.97 -20.63 20.06
CA ALA A 42 -14.66 -20.57 18.64
C ALA A 42 -13.17 -20.31 18.40
N ALA A 43 -12.54 -19.45 19.21
CA ALA A 43 -11.11 -19.14 19.12
C ALA A 43 -10.24 -20.33 19.51
N GLU A 44 -10.57 -21.04 20.59
CA GLU A 44 -9.85 -22.24 21.03
C GLU A 44 -9.94 -23.36 19.99
N ALA A 45 -11.13 -23.56 19.41
CA ALA A 45 -11.31 -24.53 18.34
C ALA A 45 -10.51 -24.14 17.08
N PHE A 46 -10.45 -22.85 16.75
CA PHE A 46 -9.68 -22.36 15.61
C PHE A 46 -8.17 -22.51 15.81
N ASP A 47 -7.63 -22.25 17.01
CA ASP A 47 -6.20 -22.46 17.30
C ASP A 47 -5.76 -23.90 17.00
N VAL A 48 -6.56 -24.87 17.41
CA VAL A 48 -6.26 -26.29 17.20
C VAL A 48 -6.43 -26.70 15.74
N LEU A 49 -7.52 -26.27 15.10
CA LEU A 49 -7.90 -26.76 13.77
C LEU A 49 -7.17 -26.05 12.62
N SER A 50 -6.68 -24.82 12.84
CA SER A 50 -5.92 -24.06 11.84
C SER A 50 -4.48 -24.56 11.66
N HIS A 51 -3.91 -25.23 12.67
CA HIS A 51 -2.55 -25.75 12.64
C HIS A 51 -2.54 -27.24 12.31
N PRO A 52 -1.95 -27.67 11.18
CA PRO A 52 -1.96 -29.08 10.76
C PRO A 52 -1.43 -30.05 11.83
N GLU A 53 -0.39 -29.64 12.56
CA GLU A 53 0.21 -30.45 13.63
C GLU A 53 -0.68 -30.54 14.88
N LYS A 54 -1.34 -29.44 15.28
CA LYS A 54 -2.28 -29.44 16.41
C LYS A 54 -3.54 -30.23 16.07
N ARG A 55 -4.07 -30.07 14.86
CA ARG A 55 -5.19 -30.86 14.33
C ARG A 55 -4.86 -32.35 14.30
N ALA A 56 -3.71 -32.73 13.76
CA ALA A 56 -3.28 -34.14 13.72
C ALA A 56 -3.05 -34.74 15.12
N ARG A 57 -2.70 -33.94 16.13
CA ARG A 57 -2.64 -34.39 17.53
C ARG A 57 -4.03 -34.53 18.15
N TYR A 58 -4.92 -33.57 17.89
CA TYR A 58 -6.31 -33.62 18.31
C TYR A 58 -7.05 -34.83 17.73
N ASP A 59 -6.87 -35.09 16.44
CA ASP A 59 -7.49 -36.23 15.75
C ASP A 59 -7.00 -37.59 16.28
N ARG A 60 -5.76 -37.66 16.78
CA ARG A 60 -5.16 -38.90 17.33
C ARG A 60 -5.44 -39.14 18.81
N TYR A 61 -5.51 -38.09 19.62
CA TYR A 61 -5.52 -38.21 21.08
C TYR A 61 -6.66 -37.40 21.76
N GLY A 62 -7.56 -36.81 20.97
CA GLY A 62 -8.63 -35.95 21.46
C GLY A 62 -8.11 -34.72 22.22
N HIS A 63 -8.95 -34.21 23.13
CA HIS A 63 -8.61 -33.05 23.97
C HIS A 63 -7.35 -33.27 24.84
N ALA A 64 -6.99 -34.51 25.17
CA ALA A 64 -5.80 -34.82 25.96
C ALA A 64 -4.49 -34.58 25.17
N GLY A 65 -4.52 -34.72 23.84
CA GLY A 65 -3.35 -34.52 22.97
C GLY A 65 -2.95 -33.07 22.74
N VAL A 66 -3.83 -32.12 23.10
CA VAL A 66 -3.64 -30.69 22.89
C VAL A 66 -3.58 -29.89 24.19
N ASN A 67 -3.68 -30.53 25.37
CA ASN A 67 -3.55 -29.86 26.68
C ASN A 67 -2.12 -29.96 27.29
N GLY A 68 -1.18 -30.65 26.63
CA GLY A 68 0.21 -30.83 27.09
C GLY A 68 1.19 -29.80 26.52
N GLN A 69 2.51 -30.02 26.71
CA GLN A 69 3.68 -29.13 26.50
C GLN A 69 3.90 -28.50 25.09
N GLY A 70 2.86 -28.46 24.25
CA GLY A 70 2.77 -27.68 23.00
C GLY A 70 1.31 -27.33 22.65
N GLY A 71 0.52 -27.03 23.67
CA GLY A 71 -0.94 -27.13 23.70
C GLY A 71 -1.75 -25.96 23.11
N ALA A 72 -3.05 -26.18 23.06
CA ALA A 72 -4.07 -25.20 22.67
C ALA A 72 -3.96 -23.96 23.55
N THR A 73 -3.88 -22.79 22.93
CA THR A 73 -3.81 -21.53 23.66
C THR A 73 -5.12 -21.34 24.42
N ARG A 74 -5.06 -21.31 25.75
CA ARG A 74 -6.22 -21.04 26.59
C ARG A 74 -6.37 -19.53 26.74
N PHE A 75 -7.45 -18.99 26.20
CA PHE A 75 -7.69 -17.56 26.20
C PHE A 75 -8.49 -17.16 27.45
N HIS A 76 -7.90 -16.33 28.30
CA HIS A 76 -8.55 -15.89 29.53
C HIS A 76 -9.48 -14.70 29.28
N ASP A 77 -9.06 -13.77 28.42
CA ASP A 77 -9.84 -12.59 28.03
C ASP A 77 -10.03 -12.48 26.51
N PRO A 78 -11.15 -11.90 26.01
CA PRO A 78 -11.30 -11.60 24.58
C PRO A 78 -10.17 -10.75 24.01
N ASN A 79 -9.54 -9.88 24.80
CA ASN A 79 -8.37 -9.10 24.36
C ASN A 79 -7.14 -9.97 24.07
N ASP A 80 -6.96 -11.09 24.78
CA ASP A 80 -5.88 -12.05 24.51
C ASP A 80 -6.07 -12.74 23.15
N ILE A 81 -7.33 -12.99 22.78
CA ILE A 81 -7.72 -13.54 21.47
C ILE A 81 -7.38 -12.53 20.38
N PHE A 82 -7.72 -11.25 20.58
CA PHE A 82 -7.38 -10.19 19.62
C PHE A 82 -5.88 -9.95 19.49
N ALA A 83 -5.10 -10.15 20.55
CA ALA A 83 -3.65 -10.08 20.45
C ALA A 83 -3.06 -11.29 19.72
N ALA A 84 -3.53 -12.51 20.01
CA ALA A 84 -3.02 -13.74 19.42
C ALA A 84 -3.45 -13.95 17.96
N PHE A 85 -4.64 -13.49 17.59
CA PHE A 85 -5.16 -13.56 16.23
C PHE A 85 -5.19 -12.19 15.54
N GLY A 86 -4.64 -11.14 16.17
CA GLY A 86 -4.61 -9.77 15.63
C GLY A 86 -3.90 -9.68 14.28
N ASP A 87 -2.91 -10.55 14.05
CA ASP A 87 -2.26 -10.71 12.76
C ASP A 87 -3.09 -11.58 11.79
N ILE A 88 -3.96 -12.48 12.26
CA ILE A 88 -4.82 -13.29 11.37
C ILE A 88 -6.08 -12.52 10.96
N PHE A 89 -6.57 -11.63 11.82
CA PHE A 89 -7.67 -10.70 11.54
C PHE A 89 -7.19 -9.41 10.90
N GLY A 90 -6.05 -8.85 11.31
CA GLY A 90 -5.44 -7.64 10.74
C GLY A 90 -4.99 -7.86 9.29
N ASP A 91 -4.49 -9.05 8.99
CA ASP A 91 -4.00 -9.43 7.67
C ASP A 91 -5.15 -9.97 6.77
N LEU A 92 -6.43 -9.80 7.17
CA LEU A 92 -7.58 -10.04 6.29
C LEU A 92 -8.66 -8.96 6.35
N PHE A 93 -8.86 -8.28 7.49
CA PHE A 93 -9.74 -7.10 7.62
C PHE A 93 -9.04 -5.79 7.28
N GLY A 94 -7.71 -5.77 7.20
CA GLY A 94 -6.93 -4.63 6.74
C GLY A 94 -6.24 -4.94 5.42
N ASP A 95 -7.00 -4.92 4.32
CA ASP A 95 -6.46 -4.64 2.98
C ASP A 95 -5.22 -5.50 2.59
N ARG A 96 -5.38 -6.83 2.50
CA ARG A 96 -4.35 -7.74 1.92
C ARG A 96 -4.30 -7.69 0.39
N GLY A 97 -4.68 -6.57 -0.22
CA GLY A 97 -3.86 -6.10 -1.31
C GLY A 97 -2.56 -5.66 -0.65
N SER A 98 -1.41 -6.20 -1.04
CA SER A 98 -0.23 -5.37 -1.03
C SER A 98 -0.55 -4.17 -1.91
N ARG A 99 -1.25 -3.16 -1.38
CA ARG A 99 -1.24 -1.81 -1.90
C ARG A 99 0.18 -1.41 -1.64
N GLN A 100 1.05 -1.82 -2.58
CA GLN A 100 2.25 -1.09 -2.94
C GLN A 100 1.89 0.36 -2.68
N ARG A 101 2.39 0.93 -1.57
CA ARG A 101 1.99 2.28 -1.16
C ARG A 101 2.28 3.11 -2.37
N VAL A 102 1.23 3.54 -3.04
CA VAL A 102 1.42 4.11 -4.36
C VAL A 102 1.92 5.51 -4.07
N HIS A 103 3.23 5.70 -4.18
CA HIS A 103 3.84 6.95 -3.79
C HIS A 103 3.32 8.03 -4.73
N ARG A 104 3.01 9.19 -4.19
CA ARG A 104 2.76 10.35 -5.02
C ARG A 104 4.03 10.70 -5.79
N GLY A 105 3.88 11.17 -7.03
CA GLY A 105 5.00 11.70 -7.79
C GLY A 105 5.64 12.91 -7.11
N ALA A 106 6.88 13.22 -7.48
CA ALA A 106 7.61 14.34 -6.91
C ALA A 106 6.98 15.68 -7.35
N ASP A 107 7.01 16.66 -6.45
CA ASP A 107 6.56 18.01 -6.78
C ASP A 107 7.63 18.75 -7.60
N ILE A 108 7.19 19.60 -8.53
CA ILE A 108 8.04 20.44 -9.37
C ILE A 108 8.04 21.86 -8.79
N ARG A 109 9.22 22.49 -8.77
CA ARG A 109 9.38 23.90 -8.40
C ARG A 109 9.65 24.74 -9.65
N CYS A 110 8.83 25.76 -9.84
CA CYS A 110 8.99 26.74 -10.91
C CYS A 110 9.08 28.14 -10.30
N GLU A 111 9.74 29.05 -11.00
CA GLU A 111 9.81 30.46 -10.63
C GLU A 111 9.28 31.30 -11.78
N VAL A 112 8.43 32.27 -11.46
CA VAL A 112 7.91 33.24 -12.43
C VAL A 112 8.15 34.64 -11.89
N LYS A 113 8.75 35.47 -12.73
CA LYS A 113 8.99 36.88 -12.43
C LYS A 113 7.80 37.72 -12.89
N ILE A 114 7.29 38.56 -12.00
CA ILE A 114 6.24 39.54 -12.31
C ILE A 114 6.70 40.94 -11.89
N THR A 115 6.15 41.96 -12.55
CA THR A 115 6.38 43.36 -12.19
C THR A 115 5.50 43.79 -11.02
N LEU A 116 5.88 44.85 -10.32
CA LEU A 116 5.09 45.41 -9.22
C LEU A 116 3.65 45.77 -9.65
N ASN A 117 3.50 46.30 -10.87
CA ASN A 117 2.19 46.64 -11.44
C ASN A 117 1.32 45.39 -11.69
N GLU A 118 1.92 44.32 -12.21
CA GLU A 118 1.25 43.03 -12.39
C GLU A 118 0.86 42.40 -11.05
N ALA A 119 1.73 42.48 -10.04
CA ALA A 119 1.43 42.01 -8.69
C ALA A 119 0.25 42.77 -8.06
N ALA A 120 0.19 44.10 -8.25
CA ALA A 120 -0.87 44.94 -7.68
C ALA A 120 -2.24 44.72 -8.35
N ARG A 121 -2.28 44.42 -9.65
CA ARG A 121 -3.54 44.27 -10.42
C ARG A 121 -4.01 42.83 -10.59
N GLY A 122 -3.11 41.86 -10.38
CA GLY A 122 -3.31 40.49 -10.80
C GLY A 122 -3.07 40.34 -12.30
N VAL A 123 -2.59 39.17 -12.72
CA VAL A 123 -2.25 38.90 -14.12
C VAL A 123 -2.37 37.41 -14.44
N ASP A 124 -2.79 37.09 -15.66
CA ASP A 124 -2.68 35.73 -16.20
C ASP A 124 -1.30 35.55 -16.83
N LYS A 125 -0.57 34.52 -16.38
CA LYS A 125 0.77 34.19 -16.89
C LYS A 125 0.82 32.72 -17.29
N ALA A 126 1.73 32.41 -18.21
CA ALA A 126 2.08 31.04 -18.54
C ALA A 126 3.45 30.69 -17.91
N VAL A 127 3.55 29.50 -17.32
CA VAL A 127 4.80 28.91 -16.86
C VAL A 127 5.17 27.73 -17.76
N ARG A 128 6.44 27.69 -18.18
CA ARG A 128 7.02 26.60 -18.97
C ARG A 128 8.02 25.83 -18.13
N PHE A 129 7.81 24.53 -17.97
CA PHE A 129 8.69 23.68 -17.17
C PHE A 129 8.85 22.29 -17.80
N ARG A 130 9.93 21.61 -17.40
CA ARG A 130 10.20 20.23 -17.81
C ARG A 130 9.55 19.29 -16.82
N ARG A 131 8.82 18.30 -17.33
CA ARG A 131 8.33 17.17 -16.54
C ARG A 131 8.38 15.89 -17.36
N HIS A 132 8.33 14.75 -16.70
CA HIS A 132 8.17 13.49 -17.39
C HIS A 132 6.70 13.29 -17.81
N ARG A 133 6.50 12.82 -19.05
CA ARG A 133 5.20 12.33 -19.53
C ARG A 133 5.29 10.83 -19.78
N SER A 134 4.16 10.14 -19.69
CA SER A 134 4.06 8.73 -20.08
C SER A 134 4.58 8.56 -21.50
N CYS A 135 5.48 7.59 -21.70
CA CYS A 135 6.01 7.28 -23.02
C CYS A 135 4.89 6.72 -23.89
N HIS A 136 4.65 7.36 -25.03
CA HIS A 136 3.57 6.99 -25.96
C HIS A 136 3.84 5.63 -26.62
N ALA A 137 5.10 5.30 -26.96
CA ALA A 137 5.41 4.02 -27.60
C ALA A 137 5.14 2.79 -26.72
N CYS A 138 5.27 2.92 -25.39
CA CYS A 138 5.04 1.80 -24.47
C CYS A 138 3.87 2.01 -23.50
N ASN A 139 3.15 3.13 -23.60
CA ASN A 139 2.08 3.54 -22.70
C ASN A 139 2.45 3.39 -21.20
N GLY A 140 3.66 3.81 -20.82
CA GLY A 140 4.13 3.71 -19.43
C GLY A 140 4.65 2.34 -18.99
N SER A 141 4.55 1.29 -19.80
CA SER A 141 5.00 -0.06 -19.40
C SER A 141 6.52 -0.21 -19.32
N GLY A 142 7.28 0.67 -19.97
CA GLY A 142 8.74 0.58 -20.10
C GLY A 142 9.22 -0.51 -21.06
N ALA A 143 8.34 -1.44 -21.48
CA ALA A 143 8.67 -2.53 -22.38
C ALA A 143 8.44 -2.15 -23.85
N ARG A 144 9.17 -2.78 -24.77
CA ARG A 144 8.97 -2.63 -26.22
C ARG A 144 7.54 -3.04 -26.60
N GLY A 145 6.93 -2.35 -27.57
CA GLY A 145 5.61 -2.71 -28.09
C GLY A 145 5.52 -4.19 -28.47
N GLY A 146 4.46 -4.86 -28.01
CA GLY A 146 4.27 -6.31 -28.17
C GLY A 146 4.89 -7.18 -27.06
N THR A 147 5.78 -6.63 -26.25
CA THR A 147 6.35 -7.29 -25.07
C THR A 147 5.73 -6.75 -23.78
N ARG A 148 5.89 -7.48 -22.67
CA ARG A 148 5.36 -7.07 -21.36
C ARG A 148 6.42 -7.24 -20.27
N PRO A 149 6.44 -6.38 -19.25
CA PRO A 149 7.25 -6.61 -18.07
C PRO A 149 6.86 -7.93 -17.40
N GLU A 150 7.85 -8.76 -17.08
CA GLU A 150 7.64 -10.01 -16.38
C GLU A 150 7.72 -9.81 -14.87
N LYS A 151 7.08 -10.69 -14.10
CA LYS A 151 7.24 -10.67 -12.64
C LYS A 151 8.68 -10.99 -12.28
N CYS A 152 9.24 -10.25 -11.33
CA CYS A 152 10.59 -10.50 -10.86
C CYS A 152 10.67 -11.87 -10.16
N GLY A 153 11.44 -12.80 -10.73
CA GLY A 153 11.62 -14.14 -10.17
C GLY A 153 12.27 -14.15 -8.78
N TYR A 154 13.12 -13.16 -8.46
CA TYR A 154 13.80 -13.10 -7.16
C TYR A 154 12.87 -12.77 -5.99
N CYS A 155 11.84 -11.95 -6.22
CA CYS A 155 10.91 -11.52 -5.16
C CYS A 155 9.45 -11.95 -5.42
N GLY A 156 9.18 -12.70 -6.48
CA GLY A 156 7.82 -13.09 -6.87
C GLY A 156 6.90 -11.93 -7.26
N GLY A 157 7.45 -10.72 -7.45
CA GLY A 157 6.69 -9.52 -7.77
C GLY A 157 6.45 -8.54 -6.62
N SER A 158 6.94 -8.84 -5.41
CA SER A 158 6.74 -7.98 -4.23
C SER A 158 7.63 -6.73 -4.21
N GLY A 159 8.67 -6.68 -5.06
CA GLY A 159 9.67 -5.60 -5.05
C GLY A 159 10.61 -5.60 -3.84
N ARG A 160 10.39 -6.51 -2.88
CA ARG A 160 11.10 -6.56 -1.59
C ARG A 160 11.44 -8.00 -1.24
N VAL A 161 12.53 -8.19 -0.52
CA VAL A 161 12.90 -9.50 0.03
C VAL A 161 12.98 -9.41 1.53
N VAL A 162 12.43 -10.41 2.20
CA VAL A 162 12.45 -10.52 3.65
C VAL A 162 13.56 -11.49 4.02
N GLN A 163 14.52 -11.03 4.80
CA GLN A 163 15.55 -11.86 5.40
C GLN A 163 15.21 -12.03 6.88
N SER A 164 14.83 -13.24 7.27
CA SER A 164 14.57 -13.59 8.67
C SER A 164 15.77 -14.37 9.22
N THR A 165 16.43 -13.80 10.24
CA THR A 165 17.49 -14.49 10.99
C THR A 165 17.03 -14.56 12.44
N GLY A 166 16.65 -15.77 12.88
CA GLY A 166 16.07 -15.97 14.21
C GLY A 166 14.74 -15.23 14.37
N PHE A 167 14.63 -14.41 15.42
CA PHE A 167 13.43 -13.63 15.75
C PHE A 167 13.39 -12.24 15.07
N PHE A 168 14.43 -11.87 14.33
CA PHE A 168 14.46 -10.62 13.58
C PHE A 168 14.15 -10.89 12.10
N SER A 169 13.22 -10.12 11.53
CA SER A 169 13.01 -10.06 10.09
C SER A 169 13.34 -8.66 9.59
N MET A 170 14.15 -8.58 8.54
CA MET A 170 14.51 -7.34 7.87
C MET A 170 13.99 -7.37 6.44
N GLN A 171 13.27 -6.32 6.05
CA GLN A 171 12.79 -6.16 4.69
C GLN A 171 13.74 -5.24 3.93
N THR A 172 14.29 -5.75 2.83
CA THR A 172 15.18 -4.99 1.95
C THR A 172 14.57 -4.88 0.56
N THR A 173 14.91 -3.83 -0.19
CA THR A 173 14.55 -3.69 -1.60
C THR A 173 15.13 -4.87 -2.40
N CYS A 174 14.31 -5.48 -3.26
CA CYS A 174 14.75 -6.59 -4.09
C CYS A 174 15.89 -6.16 -5.03
N PRO A 175 17.09 -6.77 -4.97
CA PRO A 175 18.21 -6.41 -5.84
C PRO A 175 17.94 -6.72 -7.32
N GLY A 176 17.11 -7.73 -7.62
CA GLY A 176 16.80 -8.14 -8.99
C GLY A 176 15.89 -7.18 -9.76
N CYS A 177 14.98 -6.47 -9.08
CA CYS A 177 14.06 -5.52 -9.73
C CYS A 177 14.15 -4.09 -9.19
N LYS A 178 15.07 -3.84 -8.23
CA LYS A 178 15.27 -2.55 -7.57
C LYS A 178 13.99 -1.94 -6.99
N GLY A 179 13.07 -2.77 -6.51
CA GLY A 179 11.81 -2.31 -5.92
C GLY A 179 10.60 -2.34 -6.84
N SER A 180 10.78 -2.42 -8.16
CA SER A 180 9.65 -2.34 -9.12
C SER A 180 8.74 -3.58 -9.15
N GLY A 181 9.20 -4.72 -8.60
CA GLY A 181 8.51 -6.01 -8.67
C GLY A 181 8.48 -6.63 -10.08
N LYS A 182 8.97 -5.92 -11.10
CA LYS A 182 8.92 -6.35 -12.49
C LYS A 182 10.32 -6.30 -13.11
N VAL A 183 10.54 -7.11 -14.14
CA VAL A 183 11.77 -7.13 -14.92
C VAL A 183 11.39 -6.90 -16.38
N ILE A 184 12.04 -5.92 -16.99
CA ILE A 184 11.85 -5.59 -18.41
C ILE A 184 12.99 -6.26 -19.18
N LYS A 185 12.68 -7.34 -19.91
CA LYS A 185 13.67 -8.02 -20.78
C LYS A 185 13.96 -7.19 -22.02
N ASP A 186 12.91 -6.67 -22.65
CA ASP A 186 12.98 -5.88 -23.87
C ASP A 186 12.61 -4.42 -23.57
N PRO A 187 13.58 -3.56 -23.23
CA PRO A 187 13.29 -2.16 -22.93
C PRO A 187 12.76 -1.44 -24.17
N CYS A 188 11.80 -0.53 -23.94
CA CYS A 188 11.29 0.35 -24.97
C CYS A 188 12.44 1.24 -25.50
N PRO A 189 12.60 1.39 -26.82
CA PRO A 189 13.69 2.17 -27.39
C PRO A 189 13.58 3.68 -27.09
N GLU A 190 12.37 4.21 -26.93
CA GLU A 190 12.15 5.64 -26.66
C GLU A 190 12.48 6.03 -25.21
N CYS A 191 11.97 5.28 -24.24
CA CYS A 191 12.15 5.59 -22.81
C CYS A 191 13.25 4.76 -22.14
N ARG A 192 13.87 3.82 -22.86
CA ARG A 192 14.95 2.93 -22.39
C ARG A 192 14.58 2.16 -21.10
N GLY A 193 13.32 1.76 -20.97
CA GLY A 193 12.84 1.00 -19.82
C GLY A 193 12.21 1.83 -18.70
N SER A 194 12.27 3.16 -18.72
CA SER A 194 11.74 3.99 -17.63
C SER A 194 10.20 4.10 -17.64
N GLY A 195 9.56 3.89 -18.79
CA GLY A 195 8.13 4.15 -18.99
C GLY A 195 7.78 5.62 -19.23
N PHE A 196 8.72 6.54 -19.02
CA PHE A 196 8.48 7.98 -19.13
C PHE A 196 9.53 8.69 -19.98
N VAL A 197 9.15 9.77 -20.63
CA VAL A 197 10.04 10.61 -21.45
C VAL A 197 9.96 12.07 -20.99
N PRO A 198 11.07 12.82 -20.97
CA PRO A 198 11.05 14.24 -20.63
C PRO A 198 10.26 15.02 -21.68
N ALA A 199 9.43 15.96 -21.23
CA ALA A 199 8.67 16.86 -22.08
C ALA A 199 8.64 18.28 -21.50
N MET A 200 8.67 19.27 -22.38
CA MET A 200 8.34 20.65 -22.03
C MET A 200 6.83 20.81 -22.00
N VAL A 201 6.30 21.35 -20.90
CA VAL A 201 4.87 21.62 -20.72
C VAL A 201 4.70 23.09 -20.37
N GLU A 202 3.65 23.68 -20.94
CA GLU A 202 3.23 25.05 -20.69
C GLU A 202 1.87 25.04 -19.99
N ARG A 203 1.74 25.82 -18.92
CA ARG A 203 0.51 25.96 -18.16
C ARG A 203 0.23 27.40 -17.84
N GLU A 204 -0.98 27.81 -18.16
CA GLU A 204 -1.53 29.11 -17.79
C GLU A 204 -2.07 29.05 -16.37
N PHE A 205 -1.84 30.12 -15.62
CA PHE A 205 -2.32 30.28 -14.26
C PHE A 205 -2.59 31.75 -13.96
N HIS A 206 -3.55 31.98 -13.06
CA HIS A 206 -3.91 33.32 -12.62
C HIS A 206 -3.13 33.69 -11.36
N VAL A 207 -2.48 34.85 -11.40
CA VAL A 207 -1.85 35.47 -10.23
C VAL A 207 -2.84 36.48 -9.66
N PRO A 208 -3.33 36.29 -8.41
CA PRO A 208 -4.26 37.22 -7.80
C PRO A 208 -3.60 38.58 -7.55
N ALA A 209 -4.43 39.63 -7.44
CA ALA A 209 -3.97 40.95 -7.07
C ALA A 209 -3.46 40.99 -5.62
N GLY A 210 -2.43 41.78 -5.37
CA GLY A 210 -1.82 41.96 -4.04
C GLY A 210 -0.92 40.81 -3.60
N VAL A 211 -0.30 40.09 -4.55
CA VAL A 211 0.70 39.06 -4.21
C VAL A 211 2.05 39.67 -3.86
N ASP A 212 2.65 39.14 -2.79
CA ASP A 212 3.98 39.53 -2.34
C ASP A 212 5.05 38.57 -2.85
N GLU A 213 6.32 38.96 -2.69
CA GLU A 213 7.46 38.08 -2.91
C GLU A 213 7.34 36.79 -2.07
N HIS A 214 7.81 35.67 -2.61
CA HIS A 214 7.70 34.34 -1.99
C HIS A 214 6.27 33.76 -1.93
N THR A 215 5.29 34.41 -2.54
CA THR A 215 3.97 33.80 -2.76
C THR A 215 4.12 32.52 -3.58
N ARG A 216 3.45 31.44 -3.13
CA ARG A 216 3.48 30.13 -3.76
C ARG A 216 2.09 29.75 -4.28
N LEU A 217 1.97 29.64 -5.60
CA LEU A 217 0.78 29.14 -6.27
C LEU A 217 0.93 27.65 -6.58
N ARG A 218 -0.15 26.89 -6.42
CA ARG A 218 -0.17 25.44 -6.60
C ARG A 218 -0.94 25.08 -7.86
N LEU A 219 -0.29 24.36 -8.77
CA LEU A 219 -0.89 23.75 -9.95
C LEU A 219 -1.05 22.24 -9.69
N PRO A 220 -2.26 21.77 -9.33
CA PRO A 220 -2.48 20.39 -8.91
C PRO A 220 -2.26 19.40 -10.07
N GLY A 221 -1.54 18.32 -9.82
CA GLY A 221 -1.29 17.24 -10.77
C GLY A 221 -0.29 17.57 -11.91
N GLU A 222 0.31 18.75 -11.85
CA GLU A 222 1.30 19.21 -12.84
C GLU A 222 2.75 18.91 -12.43
N GLY A 223 2.97 18.12 -11.39
CA GLY A 223 4.30 17.62 -10.99
C GLY A 223 4.76 16.41 -11.79
N GLU A 224 5.73 15.68 -11.24
CA GLU A 224 6.25 14.45 -11.83
C GLU A 224 5.23 13.30 -11.71
N PRO A 225 5.19 12.36 -12.67
CA PRO A 225 4.37 11.16 -12.55
C PRO A 225 4.91 10.28 -11.42
N SER A 226 4.01 9.52 -10.81
CA SER A 226 4.40 8.54 -9.79
C SER A 226 5.16 7.37 -10.42
N PRO A 227 6.31 6.96 -9.83
CA PRO A 227 7.02 5.75 -10.23
C PRO A 227 6.20 4.46 -10.09
N ASP A 228 5.27 4.45 -9.12
CA ASP A 228 4.47 3.26 -8.75
C ASP A 228 3.05 3.29 -9.32
N GLY A 229 2.72 4.26 -10.19
CA GLY A 229 1.38 4.40 -10.77
C GLY A 229 0.38 5.15 -9.88
N GLY A 230 0.89 5.95 -8.94
CA GLY A 230 0.12 6.80 -8.03
C GLY A 230 -0.23 8.15 -8.64
N PRO A 231 -0.91 9.03 -7.88
CA PRO A 231 -1.19 10.37 -8.35
C PRO A 231 0.13 11.12 -8.62
N PRO A 232 0.17 11.97 -9.65
CA PRO A 232 1.32 12.84 -9.89
C PRO A 232 1.54 13.82 -8.72
N GLY A 233 2.74 14.36 -8.64
CA GLY A 233 3.03 15.53 -7.80
C GLY A 233 2.30 16.78 -8.31
N ASP A 234 2.52 17.90 -7.63
CA ASP A 234 2.06 19.21 -8.10
C ASP A 234 3.22 20.06 -8.60
N CYS A 235 2.90 21.09 -9.36
CA CYS A 235 3.85 22.16 -9.65
C CYS A 235 3.58 23.34 -8.72
N TYR A 236 4.60 23.77 -7.98
CA TYR A 236 4.58 24.97 -7.16
C TYR A 236 5.29 26.10 -7.89
N VAL A 237 4.54 27.14 -8.22
CA VAL A 237 5.04 28.36 -8.86
C VAL A 237 5.34 29.39 -7.78
N PHE A 238 6.61 29.75 -7.67
CA PHE A 238 7.10 30.79 -6.78
C PHE A 238 7.13 32.11 -7.54
N ILE A 239 6.44 33.10 -6.99
CA ILE A 239 6.38 34.46 -7.53
C ILE A 239 7.60 35.23 -7.02
N ALA A 240 8.38 35.78 -7.95
CA ALA A 240 9.44 36.75 -7.67
C ALA A 240 9.01 38.10 -8.25
N VAL A 241 8.93 39.14 -7.41
CA VAL A 241 8.56 40.48 -7.86
C VAL A 241 9.84 41.22 -8.24
N THR A 242 9.97 41.60 -9.51
CA THR A 242 11.10 42.42 -9.93
C THR A 242 10.89 43.86 -9.50
N GLU A 243 11.89 44.45 -8.85
CA GLU A 243 11.90 45.86 -8.48
C GLU A 243 11.76 46.76 -9.72
N HIS A 244 10.97 47.81 -9.59
CA HIS A 244 10.84 48.83 -10.62
C HIS A 244 12.05 49.77 -10.53
N PRO A 245 12.73 50.12 -11.65
CA PRO A 245 13.71 51.20 -11.62
C PRO A 245 12.98 52.49 -11.21
N LEU A 246 13.44 53.11 -10.12
CA LEU A 246 12.93 54.36 -9.56
C LEU A 246 13.19 55.54 -10.49
#